data_AF-A0A845VQ55-F1
#
_entry.id   AF-A0A845VQ55-F1
#
_cell.length_a   1.000
_cell.length_b   1.000
_cell.length_c   1.000
_cell.angle_alpha   90.00
_cell.angle_beta   90.00
_cell.angle_gamma   90.00
#
_symmetry.space_group_name_H-M   'P 1'
#
loop_
_entity.id
_entity.type
_entity.pdbx_description
1 polymer ?
#
loop_
_entity_poly.entity_id
_entity_poly.type
_entity_poly.pdbx_seq_one_letter_code
_entity_poly.pdbx_strand_id
1 'polypeptide(L)' 'MKQFKAIHQDEVALVYKHFPLSSVHHQAMAAAKAAWAAGQQGKFWQYRNALFSHQDQLGEAFYVDVAKNLNFNLTR' A
#
# COMPACT_ATOMS: atom_id res chain seq x y z
N MET A 1 2.45 -14.29 7.54
CA MET A 1 3.38 -13.97 6.42
C MET A 1 4.79 -13.56 6.84
N LYS A 2 4.99 -12.70 7.86
CA LYS A 2 6.35 -12.31 8.27
C LYS A 2 7.23 -13.49 8.69
N GLN A 3 6.72 -14.39 9.53
CA GLN A 3 7.44 -15.58 9.99
C GLN A 3 7.75 -16.55 8.83
N PHE A 4 6.76 -16.86 7.99
CA PHE A 4 6.94 -17.70 6.81
C PHE A 4 8.02 -17.17 5.86
N LYS A 5 7.98 -15.86 5.54
CA LYS A 5 8.99 -15.22 4.69
C LYS A 5 10.39 -15.31 5.33
N ALA A 6 10.51 -15.17 6.65
CA ALA A 6 11.80 -15.22 7.33
C ALA A 6 12.47 -16.59 7.23
N ILE A 7 11.68 -17.67 7.23
CA ILE A 7 12.19 -19.05 7.16
C ILE A 7 12.54 -19.43 5.72
N HIS A 8 11.79 -18.96 4.72
CA HIS A 8 11.89 -19.41 3.32
C HIS A 8 12.39 -18.33 2.35
N GLN A 9 13.10 -17.31 2.83
CA GLN A 9 13.46 -16.14 2.01
C GLN A 9 14.26 -16.48 0.74
N ASP A 10 15.01 -17.58 0.75
CA ASP A 10 15.85 -18.03 -0.37
C ASP A 10 15.12 -19.00 -1.32
N GLU A 11 13.96 -19.51 -0.91
CA GLU A 11 13.18 -20.51 -1.66
C GLU A 11 11.97 -19.88 -2.37
N VAL A 12 11.41 -18.80 -1.80
CA VAL A 12 10.16 -18.20 -2.29
C VAL A 12 10.21 -16.69 -2.40
N ALA A 13 9.61 -16.17 -3.47
CA ALA A 13 9.40 -14.73 -3.65
C ALA A 13 7.99 -14.32 -3.19
N LEU A 14 7.91 -13.30 -2.33
CA LEU A 14 6.64 -12.67 -1.97
C LEU A 14 6.31 -11.54 -2.96
N VAL A 15 5.32 -11.78 -3.82
CA VAL A 15 4.84 -10.80 -4.81
C VAL A 15 3.46 -10.29 -4.42
N TYR A 16 3.23 -8.98 -4.56
CA TYR A 16 1.91 -8.36 -4.39
C TYR A 16 1.35 -7.95 -5.75
N LYS A 17 0.13 -8.39 -6.06
CA LYS A 17 -0.59 -7.99 -7.29
C LYS A 17 -1.84 -7.20 -6.90
N HIS A 18 -1.95 -5.97 -7.41
CA HIS A 18 -3.14 -5.16 -7.19
C HIS A 18 -4.34 -5.77 -7.90
N PHE A 19 -5.46 -5.90 -7.17
CA PHE A 19 -6.74 -6.34 -7.71
C PHE A 19 -7.87 -5.45 -7.15
N PRO A 20 -7.99 -4.21 -7.64
CA PRO A 20 -8.97 -3.26 -7.12
C PRO A 20 -10.39 -3.61 -7.60
N LEU A 21 -11.26 -4.03 -6.69
CA LEU A 21 -12.68 -4.31 -6.95
C LEU A 21 -13.50 -3.02 -6.99
N SER A 22 -13.27 -2.18 -8.01
CA SER A 22 -13.86 -0.83 -8.10
C SER A 22 -15.39 -0.82 -8.24
N SER A 23 -16.03 -1.94 -8.58
CA SER A 23 -17.49 -2.04 -8.67
C SER A 23 -18.21 -1.98 -7.32
N VAL A 24 -17.55 -2.39 -6.23
CA VAL A 24 -18.14 -2.46 -4.88
C VAL A 24 -17.34 -1.67 -3.84
N HIS A 25 -16.13 -1.23 -4.17
CA HIS A 25 -15.26 -0.45 -3.29
C HIS A 25 -14.78 0.81 -4.00
N HIS A 26 -15.44 1.93 -3.70
CA HIS A 26 -15.17 3.21 -4.38
C HIS A 26 -13.71 3.67 -4.25
N GLN A 27 -13.05 3.39 -3.12
CA GLN A 27 -11.64 3.71 -2.90
C GLN A 27 -10.63 2.70 -3.47
N ALA A 28 -11.06 1.53 -3.96
CA ALA A 28 -10.13 0.44 -4.26
C ALA A 28 -9.09 0.82 -5.31
N MET A 29 -9.51 1.50 -6.38
CA MET A 29 -8.61 1.93 -7.44
C MET A 29 -7.63 3.02 -6.95
N ALA A 30 -8.12 4.00 -6.19
CA ALA A 30 -7.29 5.09 -5.67
C ALA A 30 -6.25 4.56 -4.67
N ALA A 31 -6.68 3.72 -3.73
CA ALA A 31 -5.80 3.02 -2.79
C ALA A 31 -4.72 2.18 -3.50
N ALA A 32 -5.10 1.46 -4.56
CA ALA A 32 -4.14 0.68 -5.35
C ALA A 32 -3.09 1.56 -6.03
N LYS A 33 -3.50 2.67 -6.66
CA LYS A 33 -2.58 3.64 -7.29
C LYS A 33 -1.65 4.28 -6.26
N ALA A 34 -2.18 4.71 -5.13
CA ALA A 34 -1.42 5.32 -4.05
C ALA A 34 -0.38 4.35 -3.47
N ALA A 35 -0.77 3.10 -3.20
CA ALA A 35 0.14 2.06 -2.75
C ALA A 35 1.20 1.71 -3.83
N TRP A 36 0.83 1.69 -5.12
CA TRP A 36 1.79 1.50 -6.21
C TRP A 36 2.82 2.63 -6.27
N ALA A 37 2.37 3.89 -6.22
CA ALA A 37 3.26 5.05 -6.12
C ALA A 37 4.16 4.97 -4.87
N ALA A 38 3.62 4.45 -3.77
CA ALA A 38 4.40 4.21 -2.56
C ALA A 38 5.53 3.19 -2.76
N GLY A 39 5.28 2.16 -3.55
CA GLY A 39 6.28 1.17 -3.95
C GLY A 39 7.41 1.75 -4.79
N GLN A 40 7.12 2.73 -5.65
CA GLN A 40 8.16 3.43 -6.44
C GLN A 40 9.15 4.21 -5.56
N GLN A 41 8.87 4.40 -4.27
CA GLN A 41 9.75 5.05 -3.29
C GLN A 41 10.21 4.08 -2.19
N GLY A 42 10.08 2.75 -2.38
CA GLY A 42 10.54 1.72 -1.44
C GLY A 42 9.69 1.58 -0.17
N LYS A 43 8.49 2.18 -0.14
CA LYS A 43 7.63 2.28 1.06
C LYS A 43 6.28 1.57 0.91
N PHE A 44 6.20 0.64 -0.06
CA PHE A 44 4.98 -0.10 -0.38
C PHE A 44 4.33 -0.73 0.85
N TRP A 45 5.10 -1.50 1.62
CA TRP A 45 4.55 -2.31 2.71
C TRP A 45 4.03 -1.44 3.87
N GLN A 46 4.75 -0.37 4.21
CA GLN A 46 4.33 0.59 5.23
C GLN A 46 3.04 1.29 4.82
N TYR A 47 2.98 1.78 3.57
CA TYR A 47 1.82 2.47 3.04
C TYR A 47 0.61 1.53 2.96
N ARG A 48 0.78 0.34 2.37
CA ARG A 48 -0.25 -0.70 2.30
C ARG A 48 -0.79 -1.02 3.69
N ASN A 49 0.07 -1.23 4.68
CA ASN A 49 -0.38 -1.56 6.04
C ASN A 49 -1.25 -0.43 6.62
N ALA A 50 -0.86 0.83 6.43
CA ALA A 50 -1.66 1.97 6.88
C ALA A 50 -3.06 2.00 6.23
N LEU A 51 -3.15 1.76 4.92
CA LEU A 51 -4.44 1.69 4.21
C LEU A 51 -5.33 0.55 4.71
N PHE A 52 -4.76 -0.63 4.93
CA PHE A 52 -5.52 -1.79 5.40
C PHE A 52 -5.95 -1.68 6.86
N SER A 53 -5.22 -0.94 7.69
CA SER A 53 -5.58 -0.70 9.09
C SER A 53 -6.65 0.38 9.29
N HIS A 54 -6.87 1.25 8.29
CA HIS A 54 -7.80 2.41 8.39
C HIS A 54 -8.70 2.47 7.14
N GLN A 55 -9.34 1.34 6.80
CA GLN A 55 -10.15 1.22 5.58
C GLN A 55 -11.36 2.18 5.55
N ASP A 56 -11.87 2.54 6.73
CA ASP A 56 -12.94 3.50 6.98
C ASP A 56 -12.54 4.95 6.67
N GLN A 57 -11.23 5.25 6.66
CA GLN A 57 -10.69 6.60 6.45
C GLN A 57 -10.13 6.81 5.04
N LEU A 58 -10.21 5.80 4.17
CA LEU A 58 -9.65 5.87 2.82
C LEU A 58 -10.25 7.04 2.03
N GLY A 59 -9.37 7.80 1.39
CA GLY A 59 -9.71 9.00 0.64
C GLY A 59 -8.46 9.84 0.41
N GLU A 60 -8.57 10.82 -0.49
CA GLU A 60 -7.42 11.64 -0.91
C GLU A 60 -6.67 12.27 0.27
N ALA A 61 -7.41 12.86 1.22
CA ALA A 61 -6.81 13.48 2.41
C ALA A 61 -5.99 12.48 3.23
N PHE A 62 -6.54 11.29 3.48
CA PHE A 62 -5.84 10.24 4.22
C PHE A 62 -4.63 9.70 3.44
N TYR A 63 -4.74 9.55 2.13
CA TYR A 63 -3.62 9.10 1.29
C TYR A 63 -2.43 10.05 1.38
N VAL A 64 -2.69 11.36 1.34
CA VAL A 64 -1.68 12.41 1.50
C VAL A 64 -1.11 12.40 2.91
N ASP A 65 -1.94 12.23 3.94
CA ASP A 65 -1.48 12.18 5.33
C ASP A 65 -0.54 11.00 5.59
N VAL A 66 -0.93 9.79 5.18
CA VAL A 66 -0.06 8.60 5.26
C VAL A 66 1.25 8.82 4.50
N ALA A 67 1.19 9.48 3.34
CA ALA A 67 2.39 9.81 2.57
C ALA A 67 3.30 10.80 3.31
N LYS A 68 2.74 11.84 3.95
CA LYS A 68 3.52 12.76 4.77
C LYS A 68 4.16 12.07 5.97
N ASN A 69 3.40 11.26 6.70
CA ASN A 69 3.87 10.51 7.87
C ASN A 69 5.00 9.53 7.54
N LEU A 70 5.01 9.02 6.31
CA LEU A 70 6.07 8.15 5.81
C LEU A 70 7.18 8.92 5.08
N ASN A 71 7.23 10.26 5.15
CA ASN A 71 8.23 11.13 4.51
C ASN A 71 8.33 10.92 2.98
N PHE A 72 7.20 10.91 2.28
CA PHE A 72 7.15 10.79 0.81
C PHE A 72 7.53 12.08 0.10
N ASN A 73 8.12 11.94 -1.09
CA ASN A 73 8.18 13.03 -2.06
C ASN A 73 6.86 13.08 -2.84
N LEU A 74 6.12 14.19 -2.70
CA LEU A 74 4.81 14.42 -3.32
C LEU A 74 4.89 15.23 -4.64
N THR A 75 6.07 15.72 -5.00
CA THR A 75 6.32 16.62 -6.14
C THR A 75 6.99 15.89 -7.30
N ARG A 76 6.28 14.95 -7.92
CA ARG A 76 6.77 14.24 -9.11
C ARG A 76 6.04 14.65 -10.37
#